data_AF-A0A084A6Z3-F1
#
_entry.id   AF-A0A084A6Z3-F1
#
_cell.length_a   1.000
_cell.length_b   1.000
_cell.length_c   1.000
_cell.angle_alpha   90.00
_cell.angle_beta   90.00
_cell.angle_gamma   90.00
#
_symmetry.space_group_name_H-M   'P 1'
#
loop_
_entity.id
_entity.type
_entity.pdbx_description
1 polymer ?
#
loop_
_entity_poly.entity_id
_entity_poly.type
_entity_poly.pdbx_seq_one_letter_code
_entity_poly.pdbx_strand_id
1 'polypeptide(L)'
;MLENEYFVFTGTLTTMTRKQAQAIISGLEGHNQSSVTKKTTRLVTGYFPIDLIKGYSPSQKLTEAEQAIESGQPLIIMSEKEFVDFLAQFFQLLAKGL
;
A
#
# COMPACT_ATOMS: atom_id res chain seq x y z
N MET A 1 11.04 6.54 11.42
CA MET A 1 9.80 7.19 10.92
C MET A 1 9.64 6.84 9.44
N LEU A 2 8.52 7.20 8.79
CA LEU A 2 8.20 6.81 7.40
C LEU A 2 8.32 7.97 6.40
N GLU A 3 9.15 8.98 6.69
CA GLU A 3 9.20 10.26 5.94
C GLU A 3 9.51 10.12 4.45
N ASN A 4 10.17 9.03 4.04
CA ASN A 4 10.52 8.78 2.64
C ASN A 4 9.62 7.73 1.98
N GLU A 5 8.54 7.32 2.64
CA GLU A 5 7.66 6.25 2.18
C GLU A 5 6.33 6.83 1.68
N TYR A 6 5.97 6.45 0.45
CA TYR A 6 4.82 6.95 -0.29
C TYR A 6 3.89 5.79 -0.64
N PHE A 7 2.71 5.80 -0.03
CA PHE A 7 1.74 4.72 -0.06
C PHE A 7 0.56 5.03 -0.98
N VAL A 8 0.24 4.09 -1.85
CA VAL A 8 -1.01 4.06 -2.62
C VAL A 8 -1.82 2.86 -2.17
N PHE A 9 -3.14 3.03 -2.01
CA PHE A 9 -4.04 1.93 -1.69
C PHE A 9 -4.97 1.63 -2.86
N THR A 10 -5.15 0.35 -3.17
CA THR A 10 -6.11 -0.13 -4.17
C THR A 10 -6.89 -1.34 -3.63
N GLY A 11 -8.09 -1.57 -4.15
CA GLY A 11 -9.01 -2.57 -3.59
C GLY A 11 -9.62 -2.17 -2.24
N THR A 12 -10.46 -3.05 -1.69
CA THR A 12 -11.14 -2.86 -0.41
C THR A 12 -10.30 -3.47 0.71
N LEU A 13 -9.94 -2.66 1.70
CA LEU A 13 -9.32 -3.16 2.94
C LEU A 13 -10.42 -3.72 3.85
N THR A 14 -10.16 -4.87 4.47
CA THR A 14 -11.13 -5.66 5.24
C THR A 14 -10.89 -5.61 6.75
N THR A 15 -9.66 -5.37 7.17
CA THR A 15 -9.21 -5.28 8.57
C THR A 15 -9.41 -3.88 9.14
N MET A 16 -9.35 -2.86 8.28
CA MET A 16 -9.58 -1.46 8.65
C MET A 16 -10.08 -0.64 7.46
N THR A 17 -10.69 0.51 7.71
CA THR A 17 -11.07 1.43 6.63
C THR A 17 -9.82 2.04 5.99
N ARG A 18 -9.90 2.39 4.71
CA ARG A 18 -8.82 3.13 4.02
C ARG A 18 -8.43 4.41 4.76
N LYS A 19 -9.40 5.13 5.33
CA LYS A 19 -9.16 6.34 6.12
C LYS A 19 -8.32 6.06 7.36
N GLN A 20 -8.58 4.94 8.06
CA GLN A 20 -7.77 4.53 9.22
C GLN A 20 -6.35 4.16 8.80
N ALA A 21 -6.18 3.36 7.73
CA ALA A 21 -4.86 3.01 7.21
C ALA A 21 -4.05 4.27 6.85
N GLN A 22 -4.68 5.22 6.15
CA GLN A 22 -4.05 6.50 5.78
C GLN A 22 -3.70 7.34 7.01
N ALA A 23 -4.56 7.38 8.03
CA ALA A 23 -4.28 8.09 9.27
C ALA A 23 -3.07 7.52 10.01
N ILE A 24 -2.92 6.19 10.04
CA ILE A 24 -1.72 5.54 10.60
C ILE A 24 -0.48 5.96 9.82
N ILE A 25 -0.50 5.88 8.48
CA ILE A 25 0.64 6.28 7.64
C ILE A 25 1.04 7.73 7.91
N SER A 26 0.09 8.67 7.92
CA SER A 26 0.38 10.07 8.21
C SER A 26 0.86 10.30 9.65
N GLY A 27 0.34 9.55 10.63
CA GLY A 27 0.81 9.61 12.01
C GLY A 27 2.24 9.08 12.19
N LEU A 28 2.70 8.25 11.27
CA LEU A 28 4.09 7.76 11.19
C LEU A 28 4.97 8.61 10.26
N GLU A 29 4.50 9.81 9.89
CA GLU A 29 5.15 10.77 8.98
C GLU A 29 5.29 10.31 7.52
N GLY A 30 4.58 9.24 7.13
CA GLY A 30 4.51 8.78 5.75
C GLY A 30 3.51 9.54 4.88
N HIS A 31 3.62 9.32 3.57
CA HIS A 31 2.85 10.07 2.56
C HIS A 31 1.77 9.21 1.90
N ASN A 32 0.52 9.66 1.98
CA ASN A 32 -0.60 9.04 1.27
C ASN A 32 -0.76 9.61 -0.15
N GLN A 33 -0.97 8.74 -1.13
CA GLN A 33 -1.16 9.11 -2.53
C GLN A 33 -2.43 8.47 -3.13
N SER A 34 -3.04 9.15 -4.10
CA SER A 34 -4.25 8.70 -4.79
C SER A 34 -3.98 7.93 -6.09
N SER A 35 -2.75 7.97 -6.59
CA SER A 35 -2.30 7.37 -7.85
C SER A 35 -0.84 6.93 -7.74
N VAL A 36 -0.43 5.96 -8.55
CA VAL A 36 0.97 5.56 -8.63
C VAL A 36 1.75 6.66 -9.34
N THR A 37 2.91 7.01 -8.79
CA THR A 37 3.82 8.05 -9.29
C THR A 37 5.25 7.57 -9.20
N LYS A 38 6.19 8.31 -9.79
CA LYS A 38 7.64 8.04 -9.67
C LYS A 38 8.17 8.06 -8.22
N LYS A 39 7.43 8.67 -7.28
CA LYS A 39 7.78 8.71 -5.86
C LYS A 39 7.20 7.55 -5.06
N THR A 40 6.21 6.84 -5.61
CA THR A 40 5.51 5.78 -4.89
C THR A 40 6.49 4.67 -4.51
N THR A 41 6.58 4.36 -3.22
CA THR A 41 7.44 3.29 -2.72
C THR A 41 6.64 2.03 -2.45
N ARG A 42 5.33 2.16 -2.16
CA ARG A 42 4.48 1.03 -1.75
C ARG A 42 3.09 1.14 -2.37
N LEU A 43 2.64 0.04 -2.99
CA LEU A 43 1.23 -0.17 -3.35
C LEU A 43 0.64 -1.22 -2.41
N VAL A 44 -0.36 -0.84 -1.61
CA VAL A 44 -1.12 -1.76 -0.76
C VAL A 44 -2.36 -2.24 -1.50
N THR A 45 -2.49 -3.55 -1.67
CA THR A 45 -3.61 -4.21 -2.34
C THR A 45 -4.56 -4.86 -1.35
N GLY A 46 -5.82 -4.41 -1.38
CA GLY A 46 -6.94 -5.04 -0.68
C GLY A 46 -7.69 -6.02 -1.58
N TYR A 47 -8.85 -6.44 -1.09
CA TYR A 47 -9.76 -7.31 -1.83
C TYR A 47 -10.32 -6.62 -3.09
N PHE A 48 -10.24 -7.32 -4.21
CA PHE A 48 -10.94 -6.97 -5.45
C PHE A 48 -12.09 -7.96 -5.67
N PRO A 49 -13.34 -7.49 -5.78
CA PRO A 49 -14.43 -8.37 -6.14
C PRO A 49 -14.19 -8.92 -7.55
N ILE A 50 -14.25 -10.25 -7.68
CA ILE A 50 -14.22 -10.92 -8.98
C ILE A 50 -15.63 -10.91 -9.55
N ASP A 51 -15.80 -10.32 -10.73
CA ASP A 51 -17.03 -10.46 -11.50
C ASP A 51 -17.02 -11.87 -12.12
N LEU A 52 -17.96 -12.73 -11.74
CA LEU A 52 -18.00 -14.12 -12.24
C LEU A 52 -18.33 -14.21 -13.74
N ILE A 53 -18.90 -13.16 -14.33
CA ILE A 53 -19.24 -13.09 -15.75
C ILE A 53 -18.08 -12.49 -16.55
N LYS A 54 -17.48 -11.41 -16.04
CA LYS A 54 -16.39 -10.68 -16.72
C LYS A 54 -14.98 -11.15 -16.33
N GLY A 55 -14.87 -11.99 -15.32
CA GLY A 55 -13.61 -12.43 -14.75
C GLY A 55 -12.92 -11.36 -13.90
N TYR A 56 -11.66 -11.63 -13.57
CA TYR A 56 -10.80 -10.68 -12.87
C TYR A 56 -10.27 -9.61 -13.84
N SER A 57 -10.41 -8.34 -13.46
CA SER A 57 -9.75 -7.23 -14.14
C SER A 57 -8.88 -6.49 -13.13
N PRO A 58 -7.55 -6.38 -13.35
CA PRO A 58 -6.68 -5.67 -12.44
C PRO A 58 -7.06 -4.19 -12.37
N SER A 59 -6.91 -3.59 -11.20
CA SER A 59 -7.11 -2.14 -11.07
C SER A 59 -6.02 -1.39 -11.85
N GLN A 60 -6.36 -0.23 -12.40
CA GLN A 60 -5.39 0.64 -13.09
C GLN A 60 -4.11 0.89 -12.26
N LYS A 61 -4.25 1.08 -10.94
CA LYS A 61 -3.11 1.29 -10.03
C LYS A 61 -2.19 0.08 -9.92
N LEU A 62 -2.75 -1.13 -10.00
CA LEU A 62 -1.95 -2.36 -9.96
C LEU A 62 -1.11 -2.46 -11.23
N THR A 63 -1.73 -2.25 -12.39
CA THR A 63 -1.03 -2.21 -13.67
C THR A 63 0.03 -1.11 -13.73
N GLU A 64 -0.26 0.10 -13.24
CA GLU A 64 0.72 1.20 -13.16
C GLU A 64 1.91 0.85 -12.24
N ALA A 65 1.67 0.16 -11.12
CA ALA A 65 2.73 -0.27 -10.21
C ALA A 65 3.60 -1.39 -10.81
N GLU A 66 3.00 -2.36 -11.50
CA GLU A 66 3.73 -3.41 -12.23
C GLU A 66 4.65 -2.79 -13.29
N GLN A 67 4.13 -1.86 -14.11
CA GLN A 67 4.94 -1.14 -15.11
C GLN A 67 6.07 -0.31 -14.49
N ALA A 68 5.82 0.33 -13.34
CA ALA A 68 6.84 1.08 -12.61
C ALA A 68 7.98 0.16 -12.14
N ILE A 69 7.66 -1.01 -11.60
CA ILE A 69 8.64 -2.03 -11.18
C ILE A 69 9.44 -2.52 -12.38
N GLU A 70 8.78 -2.86 -13.49
CA GLU A 70 9.43 -3.27 -14.74
C GLU A 70 10.38 -2.20 -15.27
N SER A 71 10.05 -0.93 -15.04
CA SER A 71 10.89 0.23 -15.40
C SER A 71 12.02 0.51 -14.39
N GLY A 72 12.20 -0.34 -13.37
CA GLY A 72 13.27 -0.25 -12.38
C GLY A 72 12.98 0.62 -11.16
N GLN A 73 11.73 1.08 -10.98
CA GLN A 73 11.36 1.81 -9.77
C GLN A 73 11.40 0.86 -8.55
N PRO A 74 11.99 1.26 -7.42
CA PRO A 74 12.00 0.46 -6.19
C PRO A 74 10.65 0.54 -5.46
N LEU A 75 9.58 0.12 -6.15
CA LEU A 75 8.22 0.05 -5.64
C LEU A 75 7.93 -1.37 -5.16
N ILE A 76 7.32 -1.51 -3.98
CA ILE A 76 6.88 -2.78 -3.42
C ILE A 76 5.35 -2.87 -3.50
N ILE A 77 4.83 -3.90 -4.15
CA ILE A 77 3.42 -4.27 -4.07
C ILE A 77 3.26 -5.19 -2.86
N MET A 78 2.32 -4.88 -1.96
CA MET A 78 2.07 -5.66 -0.76
C MET A 78 0.57 -5.83 -0.53
N SER A 79 0.17 -7.01 -0.08
CA SER A 79 -1.19 -7.32 0.36
C SER A 79 -1.57 -6.56 1.65
N GLU A 80 -2.86 -6.49 1.94
CA GLU A 80 -3.36 -5.96 3.21
C GLU A 80 -2.73 -6.68 4.43
N LYS A 81 -2.53 -8.00 4.35
CA LYS A 81 -1.89 -8.76 5.43
C LYS A 81 -0.44 -8.29 5.64
N GLU A 82 0.33 -8.20 4.56
CA GLU A 82 1.72 -7.72 4.64
C GLU A 82 1.79 -6.28 5.15
N PHE A 83 0.78 -5.46 4.84
CA PHE A 83 0.70 -4.09 5.36
C PHE A 83 0.48 -4.07 6.88
N VAL A 84 -0.40 -4.93 7.40
CA VAL A 84 -0.59 -5.08 8.85
C VAL A 84 0.68 -5.60 9.52
N ASP A 85 1.33 -6.60 8.94
CA ASP A 85 2.58 -7.16 9.47
C ASP A 85 3.70 -6.10 9.48
N PHE A 86 3.82 -5.32 8.41
CA PHE A 86 4.74 -4.19 8.31
C PHE A 86 4.51 -3.16 9.43
N LEU A 87 3.26 -2.75 9.66
CA LEU A 87 2.93 -1.83 10.74
C LEU A 87 3.25 -2.42 12.11
N ALA A 88 2.91 -3.68 12.34
CA ALA A 88 3.18 -4.36 13.60
C ALA A 88 4.69 -4.41 13.90
N GLN A 89 5.50 -4.77 12.90
CA GLN A 89 6.96 -4.77 13.02
C GLN A 89 7.51 -3.36 13.26
N PHE A 90 6.98 -2.37 12.55
CA PHE A 90 7.40 -0.97 12.70
C PHE A 90 7.14 -0.46 14.13
N PHE A 91 5.96 -0.72 14.68
CA PHE A 91 5.65 -0.36 16.08
C PHE A 91 6.52 -1.09 17.09
N GLN A 92 6.85 -2.36 16.84
CA GLN A 92 7.78 -3.10 17.70
C GLN A 92 9.19 -2.49 17.70
N LEU A 93 9.65 -1.96 16.57
CA LEU A 93 10.93 -1.27 16.48
C LEU A 93 10.90 0.05 17.26
N LEU A 94 9.86 0.87 17.04
CA LEU A 94 9.67 2.11 17.79
C LEU A 94 9.60 1.89 19.30
N ALA A 95 8.88 0.86 19.75
CA ALA A 95 8.79 0.52 21.17
C ALA A 95 10.13 0.10 21.79
N LYS A 96 11.08 -0.36 20.97
CA LYS A 96 12.45 -0.70 21.38
C LYS A 96 13.40 0.50 21.35
N GLY A 97 12.93 1.69 20.95
CA GLY A 97 13.74 2.90 20.81
C GLY A 97 14.73 2.84 19.65
N LEU A 98 14.43 2.01 18.64
CA LEU A 98 15.19 1.86 17.39
C LEU A 98 14.56 2.68 16.26
#